data_AF-Q3L8W7-F1
#
_entry.id   AF-Q3L8W7-F1
#
_cell.length_a   1.000
_cell.length_b   1.000
_cell.length_c   1.000
_cell.angle_alpha   90.00
_cell.angle_beta   90.00
_cell.angle_gamma   90.00
#
_symmetry.space_group_name_H-M   'P 1'
#
loop_
_entity.id
_entity.type
_entity.pdbx_description
1 polymer ?
#
loop_
_entity_poly.entity_id
_entity_poly.type
_entity_poly.pdbx_seq_one_letter_code
_entity_poly.pdbx_strand_id
1 'polypeptide(L)'
;MVMAVNTTGTDRSPRPRWSLSEASKRTGVSRTTLLRRIEAGKIPGAIKTDEGWSIGIEDLIGAGIIPDRPSPPEGAHGHGRPDFDHVQRIADLERELAVAHAQRAAAEQVAVERERIIQSQAVTLLILQSKPVDDRPSAVADAAPEAEHHPPAGPSAERRPEPDNPLTWLRRQIFR
;
A
#
# COMPACT_ATOMS: atom_id res chain seq x y z
N MET A 1 -48.07 -31.88 45.06
CA MET A 1 -46.98 -32.78 44.61
C MET A 1 -46.81 -32.54 43.12
N VAL A 2 -45.90 -31.64 42.76
CA VAL A 2 -45.74 -31.14 41.38
C VAL A 2 -45.10 -32.23 40.53
N MET A 3 -45.76 -32.59 39.44
CA MET A 3 -45.31 -33.56 38.44
C MET A 3 -44.01 -33.08 37.80
N ALA A 4 -42.98 -33.92 37.87
CA ALA A 4 -41.70 -33.68 37.20
C ALA A 4 -41.92 -33.58 35.70
N VAL A 5 -41.47 -32.46 35.14
CA VAL A 5 -41.45 -32.20 33.70
C VAL A 5 -40.45 -33.16 33.04
N ASN A 6 -40.94 -34.04 32.16
CA ASN A 6 -40.10 -34.88 31.33
C ASN A 6 -39.54 -34.04 30.17
N THR A 7 -38.33 -33.53 30.35
CA THR A 7 -37.53 -32.98 29.24
C THR A 7 -36.45 -33.97 28.84
N THR A 8 -36.84 -35.08 28.23
CA THR A 8 -35.89 -35.91 27.45
C THR A 8 -35.80 -35.31 26.06
N GLY A 9 -34.82 -34.42 25.90
CA GLY A 9 -34.44 -33.86 24.62
C GLY A 9 -33.99 -34.96 23.65
N THR A 10 -34.74 -35.09 22.57
CA THR A 10 -34.29 -35.35 21.19
C THR A 10 -33.19 -36.40 21.01
N ASP A 11 -33.61 -37.55 20.49
CA ASP A 11 -32.83 -38.43 19.61
C ASP A 11 -31.88 -37.63 18.70
N ARG A 12 -30.56 -37.68 18.97
CA ARG A 12 -29.52 -37.08 18.11
C ARG A 12 -28.58 -38.20 17.70
N SER A 13 -28.47 -38.40 16.38
CA SER A 13 -27.49 -39.27 15.73
C SER A 13 -26.14 -39.29 16.47
N PRO A 14 -25.46 -40.45 16.54
CA PRO A 14 -24.17 -40.53 17.23
C PRO A 14 -23.24 -39.48 16.65
N ARG A 15 -22.86 -38.49 17.48
CA ARG A 15 -21.96 -37.41 17.06
C ARG A 15 -20.69 -38.06 16.51
N PRO A 16 -20.21 -37.65 15.33
CA PRO A 16 -19.02 -38.25 14.73
C PRO A 16 -17.84 -38.11 15.68
N ARG A 17 -17.18 -39.24 15.97
CA ARG A 17 -15.97 -39.33 16.79
C ARG A 17 -14.82 -39.82 15.93
N TRP A 18 -13.64 -39.30 16.20
CA TRP A 18 -12.41 -39.68 15.49
C TRP A 18 -11.38 -40.27 16.43
N SER A 19 -10.59 -41.20 15.89
CA SER A 19 -9.38 -41.65 16.57
C SER A 19 -8.33 -40.54 16.59
N LEU A 20 -7.37 -40.61 17.51
CA LEU A 20 -6.25 -39.64 17.56
C LEU A 20 -5.51 -39.53 16.22
N SER A 21 -5.33 -40.64 15.53
CA SER A 21 -4.69 -40.69 14.21
C SER A 21 -5.52 -40.00 13.15
N GLU A 22 -6.83 -40.21 13.14
CA GLU A 22 -7.73 -39.60 12.18
C GLU A 22 -7.86 -38.09 12.45
N ALA A 23 -8.01 -37.69 13.71
CA ALA A 23 -8.03 -36.28 14.11
C ALA A 23 -6.75 -35.55 13.70
N SER A 24 -5.58 -36.19 13.83
CA SER A 24 -4.30 -35.61 13.41
C SER A 24 -4.27 -35.34 11.90
N LYS A 25 -4.69 -36.31 11.08
CA LYS A 25 -4.76 -36.16 9.62
C LYS A 25 -5.74 -35.06 9.20
N ARG A 26 -6.92 -35.03 9.82
CA ARG A 26 -8.01 -34.11 9.49
C ARG A 26 -7.77 -32.66 9.91
N THR A 27 -6.99 -32.46 10.97
CA THR A 27 -6.75 -31.11 11.55
C THR A 27 -5.38 -30.54 11.20
N GLY A 28 -4.47 -31.36 10.64
CA GLY A 28 -3.08 -30.99 10.39
C GLY A 28 -2.24 -30.84 11.67
N VAL A 29 -2.80 -31.14 12.85
CA VAL A 29 -2.08 -31.05 14.13
C VAL A 29 -1.40 -32.38 14.44
N SER A 30 -0.16 -32.36 14.93
CA SER A 30 0.57 -33.59 15.27
C SER A 30 -0.11 -34.38 16.41
N ARG A 31 -0.03 -35.71 16.36
CA ARG A 31 -0.58 -36.61 17.41
C ARG A 31 -0.08 -36.23 18.81
N THR A 32 1.20 -35.90 18.95
CA THR A 32 1.82 -35.48 20.22
C THR A 32 1.20 -34.19 20.76
N THR A 33 0.89 -33.24 19.87
CA THR A 33 0.25 -31.97 20.26
C THR A 33 -1.19 -32.21 20.70
N LEU A 34 -1.92 -33.07 20.00
CA LEU A 34 -3.27 -33.47 20.40
C LEU A 34 -3.26 -34.17 21.77
N LEU A 35 -2.35 -35.13 21.98
CA LEU A 35 -2.20 -35.83 23.26
C LEU A 35 -1.89 -34.85 24.40
N ARG A 36 -0.91 -33.96 24.23
CA ARG A 36 -0.58 -32.92 25.22
C ARG A 36 -1.78 -32.03 25.56
N ARG A 37 -2.64 -31.72 24.59
CA ARG A 37 -3.85 -30.91 24.81
C ARG A 37 -4.94 -31.68 25.57
N ILE A 38 -5.06 -32.98 25.33
CA ILE A 38 -5.94 -33.87 26.09
C ILE A 38 -5.46 -33.94 27.54
N GLU A 39 -4.18 -34.17 27.77
CA GLU A 39 -3.57 -34.21 29.11
C GLU A 39 -3.70 -32.87 29.85
N ALA A 40 -3.61 -31.75 29.11
CA ALA A 40 -3.84 -30.41 29.66
C ALA A 40 -5.34 -30.08 29.89
N GLY A 41 -6.26 -31.03 29.64
CA GLY A 41 -7.70 -30.84 29.83
C GLY A 41 -8.36 -29.87 28.84
N LYS A 42 -7.68 -29.49 27.76
CA LYS A 42 -8.21 -28.55 26.75
C LYS A 42 -9.21 -29.19 25.78
N ILE A 43 -9.30 -30.52 25.78
CA ILE A 43 -10.22 -31.31 24.95
C ILE A 43 -11.03 -32.19 25.92
N PRO A 44 -12.11 -31.65 26.52
CA PRO A 44 -12.79 -32.29 27.65
C PRO A 44 -13.54 -33.58 27.29
N GLY A 45 -14.06 -33.73 26.06
CA GLY A 45 -14.79 -34.94 25.64
C GLY A 45 -13.92 -36.05 25.03
N ALA A 46 -12.60 -36.00 25.19
CA ALA A 46 -11.70 -37.07 24.77
C ALA A 46 -11.83 -38.29 25.70
N ILE A 47 -12.14 -39.46 25.14
CA ILE A 47 -12.33 -40.72 25.87
C ILE A 47 -11.23 -41.70 25.45
N LYS A 48 -10.61 -42.37 26.42
CA LYS A 48 -9.66 -43.46 26.16
C LYS A 48 -10.45 -44.77 25.98
N THR A 49 -10.35 -45.37 24.80
CA THR A 49 -10.89 -46.69 24.43
C THR A 49 -9.74 -47.70 24.34
N ASP A 50 -10.06 -48.98 24.17
CA ASP A 50 -9.08 -50.07 24.04
C ASP A 50 -8.16 -49.90 22.81
N GLU A 51 -8.65 -49.21 21.78
CA GLU A 51 -7.93 -48.92 20.53
C GLU A 51 -7.16 -47.57 20.56
N GLY A 52 -7.32 -46.76 21.61
CA GLY A 52 -6.65 -45.46 21.74
C GLY A 52 -7.58 -44.33 22.16
N TRP A 53 -7.29 -43.10 21.74
CA TRP A 53 -8.15 -41.95 22.09
C TRP A 53 -9.24 -41.72 21.06
N SER A 54 -10.48 -41.60 21.53
CA SER A 54 -11.68 -41.24 20.76
C SER A 54 -12.12 -39.83 21.12
N ILE A 55 -12.06 -38.92 20.15
CA ILE A 55 -12.28 -37.48 20.34
C ILE A 55 -13.50 -37.05 19.53
N GLY A 56 -14.43 -36.32 20.13
CA GLY A 56 -15.57 -35.74 19.44
C GLY A 56 -15.15 -34.54 18.59
N ILE A 57 -15.77 -34.35 17.42
CA ILE A 57 -15.51 -33.18 16.57
C ILE A 57 -15.80 -31.87 17.31
N GLU A 58 -16.87 -31.83 18.10
CA GLU A 58 -17.24 -30.64 18.88
C GLU A 58 -16.19 -30.26 19.92
N ASP A 59 -15.52 -31.24 20.53
CA ASP A 59 -14.45 -31.00 21.50
C ASP A 59 -13.21 -30.42 20.81
N LEU A 60 -12.92 -30.85 19.58
CA LEU A 60 -11.85 -30.28 18.77
C LEU A 60 -12.16 -28.82 18.44
N ILE A 61 -13.39 -28.52 18.00
CA ILE A 61 -13.81 -27.15 17.69
C ILE A 61 -13.81 -26.28 18.95
N GLY A 62 -14.30 -26.81 20.08
CA GLY A 62 -14.27 -26.14 21.38
C GLY A 62 -12.85 -25.83 21.86
N ALA A 63 -11.88 -26.69 21.51
CA ALA A 63 -10.46 -26.47 21.74
C ALA A 63 -9.79 -25.51 20.72
N GLY A 64 -10.56 -24.94 19.78
CA GLY A 64 -10.07 -24.07 18.71
C GLY A 64 -9.35 -24.81 17.58
N ILE A 65 -9.53 -26.13 17.48
CA ILE A 65 -8.95 -26.97 16.44
C ILE A 65 -10.00 -27.19 15.36
N ILE A 66 -9.80 -26.55 14.21
CA ILE A 66 -10.74 -26.59 13.09
C ILE A 66 -10.47 -27.84 12.23
N PRO A 67 -11.43 -28.77 12.13
CA PRO A 67 -11.33 -29.94 11.25
C PRO A 67 -11.43 -29.56 9.78
N ASP A 68 -10.80 -30.34 8.89
CA ASP A 68 -10.80 -30.17 7.42
C ASP A 68 -10.27 -28.82 6.94
N ARG A 69 -9.49 -28.11 7.77
CA ARG A 69 -8.65 -27.03 7.25
C ARG A 69 -7.65 -27.67 6.29
N PRO A 70 -7.58 -27.27 5.00
CA PRO A 70 -6.57 -27.81 4.10
C PRO A 70 -5.21 -27.57 4.75
N SER A 71 -4.50 -28.66 5.03
CA SER A 71 -3.17 -28.59 5.60
C SER A 71 -2.32 -27.76 4.64
N PRO A 72 -1.59 -26.73 5.11
CA PRO A 72 -0.52 -26.13 4.33
C PRO A 72 0.42 -27.25 3.85
N PRO A 73 1.01 -27.13 2.65
CA PRO A 73 1.86 -28.18 2.07
C PRO A 73 2.87 -28.67 3.10
N GLU A 74 3.05 -29.99 3.14
CA GLU A 74 3.83 -30.72 4.13
C GLU A 74 5.27 -30.18 4.13
N GLY A 75 5.55 -29.29 5.09
CA GLY A 75 6.74 -28.44 5.12
C GLY A 75 6.59 -27.21 6.03
N ALA A 76 5.37 -26.72 6.26
CA ALA A 76 5.13 -25.52 7.08
C ALA A 76 5.02 -25.76 8.61
N HIS A 77 5.53 -26.89 9.11
CA HIS A 77 5.64 -27.16 10.55
C HIS A 77 7.10 -27.29 10.99
N GLY A 78 7.97 -26.49 10.39
CA GLY A 78 9.27 -26.20 10.97
C GLY A 78 9.13 -25.14 12.04
N HIS A 79 9.25 -25.51 13.32
CA HIS A 79 9.83 -24.61 14.33
C HIS A 79 11.34 -24.41 14.04
N GLY A 80 11.65 -24.08 12.78
CA GLY A 80 12.99 -23.83 12.29
C GLY A 80 13.15 -22.33 12.15
N ARG A 81 14.25 -21.81 12.70
CA ARG A 81 14.85 -20.52 12.38
C ARG A 81 14.50 -20.09 10.93
N PRO A 82 14.13 -18.83 10.68
CA PRO A 82 13.73 -18.39 9.34
C PRO A 82 14.78 -18.87 8.34
N ASP A 83 14.31 -19.64 7.37
CA ASP A 83 15.16 -20.17 6.31
C ASP A 83 15.88 -18.99 5.66
N PHE A 84 17.16 -19.15 5.32
CA PHE A 84 17.94 -18.08 4.71
C PHE A 84 17.25 -17.58 3.43
N ASP A 85 16.60 -18.48 2.70
CA ASP A 85 15.78 -18.16 1.52
C ASP A 85 14.58 -17.27 1.86
N HIS A 86 13.93 -17.50 3.02
CA HIS A 86 12.82 -16.66 3.47
C HIS A 86 13.28 -15.23 3.82
N VAL A 87 14.42 -15.11 4.50
CA VAL A 87 15.01 -13.79 4.83
C VAL A 87 15.41 -13.05 3.55
N GLN A 88 16.02 -13.77 2.60
CA GLN A 88 16.41 -13.19 1.32
C GLN A 88 15.18 -12.72 0.53
N ARG A 89 14.11 -13.54 0.51
CA ARG A 89 12.86 -13.18 -0.16
C ARG A 89 12.21 -11.94 0.44
N ILE A 90 12.22 -11.79 1.76
CA ILE A 90 11.74 -10.57 2.43
C ILE A 90 12.57 -9.36 2.00
N ALA A 91 13.90 -9.48 2.03
CA ALA A 91 14.79 -8.37 1.63
C ALA A 91 14.63 -7.98 0.15
N ASP A 92 14.34 -8.93 -0.74
CA ASP A 92 14.02 -8.66 -2.14
C ASP A 92 12.67 -7.92 -2.26
N LEU A 93 11.64 -8.38 -1.55
CA LEU A 93 10.31 -7.74 -1.56
C LEU A 93 10.35 -6.32 -0.98
N GLU A 94 11.11 -6.10 0.10
CA GLU A 94 11.31 -4.76 0.67
C GLU A 94 12.00 -3.81 -0.31
N ARG A 95 12.98 -4.31 -1.09
CA ARG A 95 13.60 -3.55 -2.18
C ARG A 95 12.62 -3.21 -3.29
N GLU A 96 11.82 -4.17 -3.73
CA GLU A 96 10.79 -3.95 -4.75
C GLU A 96 9.77 -2.91 -4.29
N LEU A 97 9.32 -2.99 -3.04
CA LEU A 97 8.41 -1.99 -2.45
C LEU A 97 9.04 -0.59 -2.39
N ALA A 98 10.31 -0.48 -1.98
CA ALA A 98 11.00 0.80 -1.94
C ALA A 98 11.09 1.44 -3.35
N VAL A 99 11.39 0.63 -4.37
CA VAL A 99 11.42 1.09 -5.77
C VAL A 99 10.03 1.53 -6.23
N ALA A 100 8.99 0.75 -5.94
CA ALA A 100 7.61 1.08 -6.31
C ALA A 100 7.12 2.38 -5.65
N HIS A 101 7.41 2.56 -4.37
CA HIS A 101 7.10 3.80 -3.65
C HIS A 101 7.83 5.02 -4.24
N ALA A 102 9.11 4.88 -4.58
CA ALA A 102 9.88 5.95 -5.21
C ALA A 102 9.33 6.32 -6.59
N GLN A 103 8.98 5.32 -7.41
CA GLN A 103 8.38 5.55 -8.73
C GLN A 103 7.04 6.28 -8.63
N ARG A 104 6.19 5.88 -7.69
CA ARG A 104 4.91 6.55 -7.44
C ARG A 104 5.10 7.99 -7.00
N ALA A 105 5.99 8.24 -6.05
CA ALA A 105 6.27 9.60 -5.58
C ALA A 105 6.81 10.49 -6.71
N ALA A 106 7.70 9.97 -7.55
CA ALA A 106 8.20 10.69 -8.72
C ALA A 106 7.08 11.01 -9.73
N ALA A 107 6.19 10.05 -10.00
CA ALA A 107 5.05 10.24 -10.89
C ALA A 107 4.08 11.31 -10.35
N GLU A 108 3.82 11.32 -9.04
CA GLU A 108 2.97 12.32 -8.37
C GLU A 108 3.59 13.73 -8.49
N GLN A 109 4.91 13.88 -8.31
CA GLN A 109 5.59 15.17 -8.49
C GLN A 109 5.50 15.67 -9.94
N VAL A 110 5.68 14.78 -10.92
CA VAL A 110 5.54 15.14 -12.34
C VAL A 110 4.10 15.55 -12.65
N ALA A 111 3.10 14.87 -12.08
CA ALA A 111 1.70 15.23 -12.26
C ALA A 111 1.37 16.61 -11.67
N VAL A 112 1.85 16.90 -10.45
CA VAL A 112 1.68 18.22 -9.81
C VAL A 112 2.32 19.32 -10.64
N GLU A 113 3.54 19.09 -11.16
CA GLU A 113 4.22 20.10 -11.97
C GLU A 113 3.51 20.31 -13.32
N ARG A 114 3.06 19.23 -13.97
CA ARG A 114 2.26 19.32 -15.19
C ARG A 114 0.96 20.10 -14.96
N GLU A 115 0.30 19.87 -13.84
CA GLU A 115 -0.93 20.59 -13.49
C GLU A 115 -0.67 22.09 -13.35
N ARG A 116 0.40 22.49 -12.66
CA ARG A 116 0.79 23.92 -12.56
C ARG A 116 1.06 24.54 -13.93
N ILE A 117 1.77 23.82 -14.80
CA ILE A 117 2.06 24.28 -16.17
C ILE A 117 0.75 24.44 -16.95
N ILE A 118 -0.16 23.46 -16.90
CA ILE A 118 -1.46 23.51 -17.57
C ILE A 118 -2.28 24.71 -17.07
N GLN A 119 -2.32 24.94 -15.75
CA GLN A 119 -3.05 26.06 -15.16
C GLN A 119 -2.47 27.42 -15.59
N SER A 120 -1.15 27.57 -15.58
CA SER A 120 -0.47 28.78 -16.05
C SER A 120 -0.77 29.06 -17.53
N GLN A 121 -0.73 28.01 -18.37
CA GLN A 121 -1.07 28.09 -19.78
C GLN A 121 -2.54 28.45 -20.00
N ALA A 122 -3.46 27.85 -19.24
CA ALA A 122 -4.89 28.14 -19.33
C ALA A 122 -5.20 29.60 -18.99
N VAL A 123 -4.58 30.16 -17.93
CA VAL A 123 -4.72 31.58 -17.57
C VAL A 123 -4.15 32.48 -18.66
N THR A 124 -2.98 32.17 -19.20
CA THR A 124 -2.37 32.96 -20.29
C THR A 124 -3.25 32.98 -21.53
N LEU A 125 -3.80 31.83 -21.93
CA LEU A 125 -4.71 31.73 -23.06
C LEU A 125 -6.01 32.50 -22.79
N LEU A 126 -6.54 32.48 -21.57
CA LEU A 126 -7.72 33.25 -21.18
C LEU A 126 -7.48 34.76 -21.32
N ILE A 127 -6.32 35.27 -20.86
CA ILE A 127 -5.94 36.69 -21.01
C ILE A 127 -5.85 37.07 -22.49
N LEU A 128 -5.21 36.25 -23.32
CA LEU A 128 -5.02 36.55 -24.74
C LEU A 128 -6.35 36.50 -25.54
N GLN A 129 -7.26 35.60 -25.16
CA GLN A 129 -8.60 35.52 -25.74
C GLN A 129 -9.52 36.66 -25.29
N SER A 130 -9.24 37.26 -24.13
CA SER A 130 -9.99 38.41 -23.64
C SER A 130 -9.65 39.64 -24.48
N LYS A 131 -10.66 40.23 -25.12
CA LYS A 131 -10.49 41.50 -25.84
C LYS A 131 -10.11 42.57 -24.81
N PRO A 132 -9.03 43.35 -25.01
CA PRO A 132 -8.70 44.43 -24.08
C PRO A 132 -9.92 45.35 -23.98
N VAL A 133 -10.42 45.54 -22.77
CA VAL A 133 -11.36 46.62 -22.49
C VAL A 133 -10.61 47.89 -22.85
N ASP A 134 -11.17 48.63 -23.81
CA ASP A 134 -10.64 49.87 -24.35
C ASP A 134 -10.75 50.94 -23.24
N ASP A 135 -9.84 50.88 -22.26
CA ASP A 135 -9.66 51.94 -21.28
C ASP A 135 -8.79 53.01 -21.93
N ARG A 136 -9.38 53.72 -22.89
CA ARG A 136 -8.81 54.99 -23.33
C ARG A 136 -8.87 55.91 -22.11
N PRO A 137 -7.74 56.40 -21.58
CA PRO A 137 -7.80 57.54 -20.67
C PRO A 137 -8.47 58.66 -21.47
N SER A 138 -9.68 59.03 -21.04
CA SER A 138 -10.41 60.17 -21.57
C SER A 138 -9.45 61.35 -21.59
N ALA A 139 -9.10 61.78 -22.80
CA ALA A 139 -8.33 62.99 -23.02
C ALA A 139 -9.13 64.16 -22.45
N VAL A 140 -8.83 64.54 -21.20
CA VAL A 140 -9.03 65.91 -20.76
C VAL A 140 -7.93 66.69 -21.45
N ALA A 141 -8.30 67.31 -22.55
CA ALA A 141 -7.51 68.32 -23.20
C ALA A 141 -7.14 69.40 -22.17
N ASP A 142 -5.85 69.55 -21.90
CA ASP A 142 -5.32 70.86 -21.59
C ASP A 142 -3.88 71.01 -22.11
N ALA A 143 -3.74 71.99 -22.98
CA ALA A 143 -2.56 72.71 -23.46
C ALA A 143 -1.18 72.02 -23.52
N ALA A 144 -0.70 71.82 -24.76
CA ALA A 144 0.70 72.05 -25.10
C ALA A 144 1.04 73.56 -24.94
N PRO A 145 2.33 73.92 -24.74
CA PRO A 145 3.13 74.15 -25.94
C PRO A 145 4.53 73.54 -25.92
N GLU A 146 4.85 72.94 -27.06
CA GLU A 146 6.10 72.99 -27.81
C GLU A 146 7.20 73.97 -27.33
N ALA A 147 8.40 73.43 -27.12
CA ALA A 147 9.66 74.11 -27.38
C ALA A 147 10.74 73.07 -27.77
N GLU A 148 11.08 73.04 -29.05
CA GLU A 148 12.17 72.24 -29.62
C GLU A 148 13.55 72.89 -29.37
N HIS A 149 14.58 72.13 -28.98
CA HIS A 149 15.98 72.43 -29.34
C HIS A 149 16.90 71.19 -29.27
N HIS A 150 17.85 71.16 -30.21
CA HIS A 150 18.68 70.05 -30.73
C HIS A 150 19.77 69.44 -29.79
N PRO A 151 20.45 68.33 -30.19
CA PRO A 151 21.29 67.47 -29.34
C PRO A 151 22.78 67.84 -29.34
N PRO A 152 23.61 67.20 -28.48
CA PRO A 152 24.96 66.82 -28.90
C PRO A 152 25.29 65.33 -28.70
N ALA A 153 26.22 64.88 -29.53
CA ALA A 153 26.73 63.53 -29.73
C ALA A 153 27.25 62.82 -28.46
N GLY A 154 27.16 61.48 -28.46
CA GLY A 154 27.88 60.61 -27.52
C GLY A 154 29.42 60.72 -27.63
N PRO A 155 30.20 60.01 -26.79
CA PRO A 155 30.14 58.55 -26.74
C PRO A 155 30.34 57.94 -25.33
N SER A 156 29.74 56.78 -25.07
CA SER A 156 30.46 55.60 -24.56
C SER A 156 29.50 54.49 -24.21
N ALA A 157 29.76 53.35 -24.84
CA ALA A 157 29.15 52.08 -24.54
C ALA A 157 29.65 51.59 -23.18
N GLU A 158 28.84 51.74 -22.14
CA GLU A 158 28.96 50.86 -20.98
C GLU A 158 28.27 49.54 -21.33
N ARG A 159 29.05 48.62 -21.90
CA ARG A 159 28.67 47.21 -21.98
C ARG A 159 28.50 46.70 -20.55
N ARG A 160 27.25 46.45 -20.16
CA ARG A 160 26.90 45.59 -19.03
C ARG A 160 27.66 44.26 -19.16
N PRO A 161 28.33 43.73 -18.12
CA PRO A 161 28.80 42.36 -18.17
C PRO A 161 27.58 41.43 -18.26
N GLU A 162 27.50 40.71 -19.36
CA GLU A 162 26.51 39.67 -19.62
C GLU A 162 26.69 38.58 -18.55
N PRO A 163 25.62 38.11 -17.87
CA PRO A 163 25.76 37.03 -16.92
C PRO A 163 26.17 35.76 -17.67
N ASP A 164 27.18 35.07 -17.14
CA ASP A 164 27.69 33.79 -17.64
C ASP A 164 26.53 32.87 -18.07
N ASN A 165 26.39 32.70 -19.39
CA ASN A 165 25.37 31.86 -19.97
C ASN A 165 25.80 30.39 -19.84
N PRO A 166 25.13 29.58 -18.98
CA PRO A 166 25.55 28.21 -18.67
C PRO A 166 25.45 27.27 -19.88
N LEU A 167 24.82 27.69 -20.98
CA LEU A 167 24.64 26.87 -22.19
C LEU A 167 25.83 26.92 -23.15
N THR A 168 26.85 27.74 -22.86
CA THR A 168 28.06 27.84 -23.69
C THR A 168 28.97 26.61 -23.55
N TRP A 169 29.05 25.98 -22.36
CA TRP A 169 29.80 24.74 -22.18
C TRP A 169 29.14 23.58 -22.94
N LEU A 170 27.81 23.52 -22.92
CA LEU A 170 27.04 22.41 -23.47
C LEU A 170 27.13 22.33 -25.01
N ARG A 171 27.24 23.49 -25.69
CA ARG A 171 27.40 23.55 -27.14
C ARG A 171 28.76 23.07 -27.64
N ARG A 172 29.80 23.07 -26.80
CA ARG A 172 31.16 22.63 -27.18
C ARG A 172 31.34 21.11 -27.12
N GLN A 173 30.43 20.40 -26.45
CA GLN A 173 30.54 18.96 -26.20
C GLN A 173 29.78 18.08 -27.20
N ILE A 174 28.88 18.69 -28.00
CA ILE A 174 27.97 17.95 -28.90
C ILE A 174 28.54 17.78 -30.32
N PHE A 175 29.56 18.54 -30.71
CA PHE A 175 30.13 18.54 -32.07
C PHE A 175 31.58 18.04 -32.17
N ARG A 176 31.96 16.99 -31.41
CA ARG A 176 33.26 16.32 -31.57
C ARG A 176 33.11 14.86 -31.98
#